data_AF-A0A2U1AT41-F1
#
_entry.id   AF-A0A2U1AT41-F1
#
_cell.length_a   1.000
_cell.length_b   1.000
_cell.length_c   1.000
_cell.angle_alpha   90.00
_cell.angle_beta   90.00
_cell.angle_gamma   90.00
#
_symmetry.space_group_name_H-M   'P 1'
#
loop_
_entity.id
_entity.type
_entity.pdbx_description
1 polymer ?
#
loop_
_entity_poly.entity_id
_entity_poly.type
_entity_poly.pdbx_seq_one_letter_code
_entity_poly.pdbx_strand_id
1 'polypeptide(L)'
;MNDSDPAFMRLALDEARNAAAAGEVPVGAVAVRDGRVLATARNRVEERHSAVSHAEIELLHAVEAVTGDWRMDEITFYITKEPCPMCAGALVNARAGRIVFGLADPRMGGCGSALDITGHPGVLWHPEVEGGVLAEEAQRIIREFFRNSREAKKVRPGDIRRQNFQSAAYIEKFNPLMLETFGMTFDHWFKLHVWDRRYESFAIFDGARMLAHAGLFALTLSVEGRPLPAIQLNGVATTASHRGRGLSRRIIGRILEEHAGTPAFLFANDSVLEFYPRFGFRRAEDFLPVAEERLLPCPAARRITPDEARPLLEKRCQFSRVFDAADGLPIHLFHLYGECRDHIWQLSGETAAVAIQEGSTLRLLDVFGSRPTEWSEVRTRLPFSGIERIEFGFTPDFLKVDFHWERRPESRNLFLRGDFGLPEQFCFPALLET
;
A
#
# COMPACT_ATOMS: atom_id res chain seq x y z
N MET A 1 -15.59 -29.70 -34.15
CA MET A 1 -15.01 -29.80 -32.80
C MET A 1 -14.17 -31.04 -32.70
N ASN A 2 -12.87 -30.87 -32.45
CA ASN A 2 -11.94 -31.96 -32.21
C ASN A 2 -11.97 -32.34 -30.72
N ASP A 3 -11.74 -33.61 -30.39
CA ASP A 3 -11.79 -34.12 -29.00
C ASP A 3 -10.81 -33.40 -28.06
N SER A 4 -9.71 -32.85 -28.60
CA SER A 4 -8.70 -32.13 -27.83
C SER A 4 -9.03 -30.65 -27.56
N ASP A 5 -10.02 -30.06 -28.26
CA ASP A 5 -10.30 -28.63 -28.17
C ASP A 5 -10.66 -28.17 -26.74
N PRO A 6 -11.48 -28.91 -25.97
CA PRO A 6 -11.77 -28.54 -24.58
C PRO A 6 -10.53 -28.54 -23.68
N ALA A 7 -9.53 -29.41 -23.94
CA ALA A 7 -8.33 -29.49 -23.12
C ALA A 7 -7.46 -28.23 -23.30
N PHE A 8 -7.24 -27.80 -24.54
CA PHE A 8 -6.47 -26.59 -24.83
C PHE A 8 -7.23 -25.31 -24.46
N MET A 9 -8.56 -25.30 -24.61
CA MET A 9 -9.38 -24.18 -24.15
C MET A 9 -9.29 -24.00 -22.62
N ARG A 10 -9.14 -25.06 -21.83
CA ARG A 10 -8.91 -24.92 -20.38
C ARG A 10 -7.60 -24.21 -20.04
N LEU A 11 -6.53 -24.45 -20.80
CA LEU A 11 -5.28 -23.71 -20.65
C LEU A 11 -5.46 -22.22 -20.97
N ALA A 12 -6.24 -21.90 -22.00
CA ALA A 12 -6.60 -20.50 -22.29
C ALA A 12 -7.46 -19.88 -21.18
N LEU A 13 -8.35 -20.66 -20.55
CA LEU A 13 -9.13 -20.21 -19.39
C LEU A 13 -8.25 -19.96 -18.16
N ASP A 14 -7.17 -20.69 -17.97
CA ASP A 14 -6.20 -20.41 -16.90
C ASP A 14 -5.48 -19.08 -17.13
N GLU A 15 -5.09 -18.76 -18.37
CA GLU A 15 -4.55 -17.44 -18.69
C GLU A 15 -5.58 -16.32 -18.53
N ALA A 16 -6.86 -16.57 -18.83
CA ALA A 16 -7.93 -15.62 -18.54
C ALA A 16 -8.08 -15.36 -17.03
N ARG A 17 -7.92 -16.38 -16.18
CA ARG A 17 -7.89 -16.23 -14.71
C ARG A 17 -6.67 -15.43 -14.27
N ASN A 18 -5.51 -15.67 -14.87
CA ASN A 18 -4.30 -14.90 -14.60
C ASN A 18 -4.50 -13.42 -14.96
N ALA A 19 -5.11 -13.11 -16.11
CA ALA A 19 -5.46 -11.73 -16.49
C ALA A 19 -6.38 -11.09 -15.44
N ALA A 20 -7.48 -11.75 -15.04
CA ALA A 20 -8.36 -11.24 -14.00
C ALA A 20 -7.62 -10.96 -12.68
N ALA A 21 -6.71 -11.85 -12.25
CA ALA A 21 -5.93 -11.68 -11.03
C ALA A 21 -4.98 -10.46 -11.10
N ALA A 22 -4.52 -10.09 -12.30
CA ALA A 22 -3.75 -8.88 -12.56
C ALA A 22 -4.60 -7.60 -12.74
N GLY A 23 -5.94 -7.72 -12.67
CA GLY A 23 -6.86 -6.60 -12.87
C GLY A 23 -7.20 -6.32 -14.34
N GLU A 24 -6.83 -7.22 -15.25
CA GLU A 24 -7.07 -7.12 -16.70
C GLU A 24 -8.40 -7.78 -17.09
N VAL A 25 -8.96 -7.39 -18.24
CA VAL A 25 -10.12 -8.09 -18.81
C VAL A 25 -9.73 -9.57 -19.05
N PRO A 26 -10.50 -10.55 -18.56
CA PRO A 26 -10.06 -11.95 -18.54
C PRO A 26 -10.23 -12.61 -19.90
N VAL A 27 -9.28 -12.32 -20.79
CA VAL A 27 -9.09 -13.02 -22.06
C VAL A 27 -7.72 -13.70 -22.01
N GLY A 28 -7.72 -14.98 -22.31
CA GLY A 28 -6.52 -15.80 -22.41
C GLY A 28 -6.49 -16.52 -23.75
N ALA A 29 -5.29 -16.83 -24.22
CA ALA A 29 -5.07 -17.45 -25.51
C ALA A 29 -3.91 -18.45 -25.46
N VAL A 30 -4.00 -19.52 -26.25
CA VAL A 30 -2.98 -20.56 -26.39
C VAL A 30 -2.79 -20.92 -27.85
N ALA A 31 -1.54 -21.04 -28.29
CA ALA A 31 -1.18 -21.48 -29.63
C ALA A 31 -0.68 -22.93 -29.60
N VAL A 32 -1.20 -23.77 -30.49
CA VAL A 32 -0.94 -25.21 -30.53
C VAL A 32 -0.58 -25.65 -31.94
N ARG A 33 0.41 -26.52 -32.06
CA ARG A 33 0.79 -27.21 -33.30
C ARG A 33 1.09 -28.67 -32.98
N ASP A 34 0.55 -29.60 -33.76
CA ASP A 34 0.71 -31.06 -33.56
C ASP A 34 0.41 -31.53 -32.12
N GLY A 35 -0.63 -30.96 -31.52
CA GLY A 35 -1.03 -31.26 -30.13
C GLY A 35 -0.08 -30.74 -29.04
N ARG A 36 0.91 -29.92 -29.40
CA ARG A 36 1.85 -29.29 -28.46
C ARG A 36 1.60 -27.80 -28.35
N VAL A 37 1.57 -27.29 -27.11
CA VAL A 37 1.49 -25.85 -26.84
C VAL A 37 2.82 -25.20 -27.22
N LEU A 38 2.78 -24.19 -28.08
CA LEU A 38 3.92 -23.36 -28.47
C LEU A 38 4.09 -22.17 -27.52
N ALA A 39 2.98 -21.51 -27.18
CA ALA A 39 2.95 -20.34 -26.32
C ALA A 39 1.57 -20.18 -25.67
N THR A 40 1.54 -19.48 -24.54
CA THR A 40 0.32 -18.98 -23.88
C THR A 40 0.44 -17.47 -23.70
N ALA A 41 -0.70 -16.78 -23.70
CA ALA A 41 -0.74 -15.35 -23.46
C ALA A 41 -2.08 -14.93 -22.85
N ARG A 42 -2.11 -13.71 -22.32
CA ARG A 42 -3.26 -13.11 -21.66
C ARG A 42 -3.37 -11.64 -22.04
N ASN A 43 -4.54 -11.04 -21.83
CA ASN A 43 -4.72 -9.59 -21.99
C ASN A 43 -3.80 -8.80 -21.04
N ARG A 44 -3.11 -7.78 -21.55
CA ARG A 44 -2.15 -6.95 -20.80
C ARG A 44 -2.25 -5.46 -21.14
N VAL A 45 -3.44 -4.99 -21.49
CA VAL A 45 -3.68 -3.61 -21.95
C VAL A 45 -3.27 -2.59 -20.88
N GLU A 46 -3.69 -2.80 -19.63
CA GLU A 46 -3.36 -1.91 -18.52
C GLU A 46 -1.90 -2.04 -18.11
N GLU A 47 -1.38 -3.27 -18.04
CA GLU A 47 0.00 -3.59 -17.64
C GLU A 47 1.03 -3.00 -18.62
N ARG A 48 0.74 -3.01 -19.92
CA ARG A 48 1.61 -2.48 -20.98
C ARG A 48 1.30 -1.04 -21.36
N HIS A 49 0.23 -0.45 -20.83
CA HIS A 49 -0.30 0.84 -21.28
C HIS A 49 -0.49 0.90 -22.81
N SER A 50 -0.97 -0.19 -23.40
CA SER A 50 -1.09 -0.37 -24.85
C SER A 50 -2.49 -0.86 -25.20
N ALA A 51 -3.21 -0.05 -25.97
CA ALA A 51 -4.58 -0.37 -26.39
C ALA A 51 -4.67 -1.64 -27.27
N VAL A 52 -3.55 -2.12 -27.81
CA VAL A 52 -3.51 -3.29 -28.71
C VAL A 52 -2.97 -4.55 -28.04
N SER A 53 -2.56 -4.50 -26.77
CA SER A 53 -2.01 -5.65 -26.01
C SER A 53 -3.09 -6.63 -25.54
N HIS A 54 -3.93 -7.07 -26.48
CA HIS A 54 -4.88 -8.17 -26.30
C HIS A 54 -4.16 -9.52 -26.28
N ALA A 55 -4.82 -10.53 -25.71
CA ALA A 55 -4.24 -11.88 -25.56
C ALA A 55 -3.76 -12.46 -26.90
N GLU A 56 -4.50 -12.23 -27.97
CA GLU A 56 -4.21 -12.71 -29.32
C GLU A 56 -2.95 -12.06 -29.90
N ILE A 57 -2.79 -10.75 -29.72
CA ILE A 57 -1.62 -10.01 -30.21
C ILE A 57 -0.36 -10.39 -29.42
N GLU A 58 -0.46 -10.48 -28.10
CA GLU A 58 0.64 -10.95 -27.25
C GLU A 58 1.01 -12.40 -27.60
N LEU A 59 0.03 -13.25 -27.93
CA LEU A 59 0.27 -14.62 -28.36
C LEU A 59 0.98 -14.71 -29.71
N LEU A 60 0.59 -13.88 -30.69
CA LEU A 60 1.27 -13.82 -32.00
C LEU A 60 2.75 -13.52 -31.81
N HIS A 61 3.10 -12.48 -31.05
CA HIS A 61 4.50 -12.14 -30.77
C HIS A 61 5.23 -13.28 -30.05
N ALA A 62 4.57 -13.96 -29.11
CA ALA A 62 5.16 -15.10 -28.39
C ALA A 62 5.41 -16.29 -29.33
N VAL A 63 4.50 -16.57 -30.26
CA VAL A 63 4.67 -17.61 -31.28
C VAL A 63 5.81 -17.25 -32.22
N GLU A 64 5.85 -16.02 -32.76
CA GLU A 64 6.92 -15.53 -33.64
C GLU A 64 8.30 -15.66 -32.99
N ALA A 65 8.40 -15.35 -31.69
CA ALA A 65 9.64 -15.49 -30.95
C ALA A 65 10.10 -16.95 -30.82
N VAL A 66 9.17 -17.90 -30.75
CA VAL A 66 9.45 -19.34 -30.62
C VAL A 66 9.71 -19.99 -31.98
N THR A 67 8.98 -19.61 -33.02
CA THR A 67 9.07 -20.20 -34.36
C THR A 67 10.12 -19.54 -35.24
N GLY A 68 10.44 -18.26 -34.99
CA GLY A 68 11.26 -17.44 -35.87
C GLY A 68 10.58 -17.09 -37.21
N ASP A 69 9.26 -17.29 -37.31
CA ASP A 69 8.46 -17.03 -38.51
C ASP A 69 7.11 -16.39 -38.16
N TRP A 70 6.62 -15.52 -39.03
CA TRP A 70 5.33 -14.84 -38.93
C TRP A 70 4.19 -15.66 -39.55
N ARG A 71 4.50 -16.65 -40.38
CA ARG A 71 3.50 -17.53 -40.99
C ARG A 71 3.11 -18.68 -40.06
N MET A 72 1.81 -18.84 -39.83
CA MET A 72 1.26 -19.71 -38.79
C MET A 72 0.22 -20.70 -39.33
N ASP A 73 0.40 -21.15 -40.59
CA ASP A 73 -0.56 -21.90 -41.41
C ASP A 73 -1.01 -23.23 -40.75
N GLU A 74 -0.16 -23.81 -39.89
CA GLU A 74 -0.40 -25.09 -39.19
C GLU A 74 -0.67 -24.91 -37.69
N ILE A 75 -0.91 -23.68 -37.24
CA ILE A 75 -1.11 -23.35 -35.82
C ILE A 75 -2.60 -23.12 -35.54
N THR A 76 -3.10 -23.78 -34.49
CA THR A 76 -4.43 -23.57 -33.94
C THR A 76 -4.36 -22.62 -32.74
N PHE A 77 -5.19 -21.59 -32.75
CA PHE A 77 -5.32 -20.60 -31.69
C PHE A 77 -6.58 -20.85 -30.88
N TYR A 78 -6.42 -21.14 -29.58
CA TYR A 78 -7.50 -21.31 -28.62
C TYR A 78 -7.67 -20.03 -27.81
N ILE A 79 -8.84 -19.41 -27.86
CA ILE A 79 -9.07 -18.07 -27.31
C ILE A 79 -10.36 -18.05 -26.49
N THR A 80 -10.32 -17.59 -25.24
CA THR A 80 -11.50 -17.71 -24.36
C THR A 80 -12.69 -16.88 -24.80
N LYS A 81 -12.47 -15.81 -25.55
CA LYS A 81 -13.49 -14.93 -26.12
C LYS A 81 -13.21 -14.71 -27.60
N GLU A 82 -14.26 -14.60 -28.40
CA GLU A 82 -14.14 -14.32 -29.83
C GLU A 82 -13.24 -13.11 -30.11
N PRO A 83 -12.26 -13.25 -31.03
CA PRO A 83 -11.36 -12.18 -31.43
C PRO A 83 -12.11 -10.96 -31.93
N CYS A 84 -11.64 -9.76 -31.57
CA CYS A 84 -12.19 -8.53 -32.15
C CYS A 84 -11.69 -8.29 -33.58
N PRO A 85 -12.21 -7.30 -34.35
CA PRO A 85 -11.79 -7.07 -35.74
C PRO A 85 -10.28 -6.87 -35.91
N MET A 86 -9.63 -6.21 -34.93
CA MET A 86 -8.17 -6.06 -34.90
C MET A 86 -7.47 -7.41 -34.78
N CYS A 87 -7.84 -8.22 -33.78
CA CYS A 87 -7.21 -9.52 -33.53
C CYS A 87 -7.51 -10.52 -34.66
N ALA A 88 -8.73 -10.54 -35.18
CA ALA A 88 -9.13 -11.37 -36.31
C ALA A 88 -8.33 -11.03 -37.57
N GLY A 89 -8.18 -9.73 -37.88
CA GLY A 89 -7.34 -9.28 -38.99
C GLY A 89 -5.86 -9.62 -38.79
N ALA A 90 -5.35 -9.49 -37.57
CA ALA A 90 -3.97 -9.89 -37.24
C ALA A 90 -3.75 -11.40 -37.44
N LEU A 91 -4.67 -12.24 -36.99
CA LEU A 91 -4.61 -13.70 -37.16
C LEU A 91 -4.69 -14.11 -38.64
N VAL A 92 -5.52 -13.42 -39.44
CA VAL A 92 -5.56 -13.59 -40.90
C VAL A 92 -4.21 -13.23 -41.54
N ASN A 93 -3.63 -12.09 -41.16
CA ASN A 93 -2.33 -11.65 -41.68
C ASN A 93 -1.18 -12.58 -41.28
N ALA A 94 -1.24 -13.14 -40.07
CA ALA A 94 -0.31 -14.17 -39.58
C ALA A 94 -0.56 -15.55 -40.19
N ARG A 95 -1.61 -15.70 -41.01
CA ARG A 95 -2.04 -16.96 -41.61
C ARG A 95 -2.35 -18.06 -40.59
N ALA A 96 -3.04 -17.74 -39.50
CA ALA A 96 -3.46 -18.75 -38.54
C ALA A 96 -4.19 -19.91 -39.24
N GLY A 97 -3.80 -21.15 -38.98
CA GLY A 97 -4.45 -22.32 -39.60
C GLY A 97 -5.91 -22.46 -39.12
N ARG A 98 -6.11 -22.37 -37.81
CA ARG A 98 -7.43 -22.51 -37.19
C ARG A 98 -7.59 -21.60 -35.97
N ILE A 99 -8.77 -21.03 -35.79
CA ILE A 99 -9.17 -20.19 -34.66
C ILE A 99 -10.32 -20.88 -33.95
N VAL A 100 -10.09 -21.27 -32.69
CA VAL A 100 -11.09 -21.88 -31.82
C VAL A 100 -11.37 -20.91 -30.68
N PHE A 101 -12.62 -20.47 -30.52
CA PHE A 101 -12.98 -19.59 -29.43
C PHE A 101 -14.12 -20.10 -28.55
N GLY A 102 -14.12 -19.66 -27.29
CA GLY A 102 -15.15 -20.01 -26.33
C GLY A 102 -16.38 -19.12 -26.48
N LEU A 103 -16.36 -17.96 -25.81
CA LEU A 103 -17.50 -17.06 -25.77
C LEU A 103 -17.59 -16.19 -27.04
N ALA A 104 -18.70 -16.30 -27.77
CA ALA A 104 -19.04 -15.39 -28.87
C ALA A 104 -19.24 -13.93 -28.38
N ASP A 105 -18.89 -12.96 -29.24
CA ASP A 105 -19.09 -11.54 -28.98
C ASP A 105 -20.01 -10.89 -30.04
N PRO A 106 -21.32 -10.78 -29.77
CA PRO A 106 -22.28 -10.20 -30.72
C PRO A 106 -22.11 -8.70 -30.98
N ARG A 107 -21.22 -8.02 -30.25
CA ARG A 107 -20.98 -6.57 -30.41
C ARG A 107 -19.69 -6.28 -31.15
N MET A 108 -18.64 -7.01 -30.82
CA MET A 108 -17.28 -6.73 -31.29
C MET A 108 -16.57 -7.98 -31.79
N GLY A 109 -17.26 -9.10 -32.04
CA GLY A 109 -16.66 -10.30 -32.60
C GLY A 109 -16.35 -10.15 -34.08
N GLY A 110 -15.11 -10.44 -34.48
CA GLY A 110 -14.60 -10.35 -35.86
C GLY A 110 -14.54 -11.69 -36.60
N CYS A 111 -15.00 -12.77 -35.99
CA CYS A 111 -14.95 -14.13 -36.54
C CYS A 111 -16.36 -14.66 -36.90
N GLY A 112 -17.30 -13.76 -37.17
CA GLY A 112 -18.65 -14.10 -37.63
C GLY A 112 -19.79 -13.58 -36.76
N SER A 113 -19.56 -13.14 -35.51
CA SER A 113 -20.66 -12.66 -34.67
C SER A 113 -21.14 -11.25 -35.00
N ALA A 114 -20.25 -10.25 -34.98
CA ALA A 114 -20.59 -8.87 -35.30
C ALA A 114 -20.10 -8.48 -36.70
N LEU A 115 -18.90 -8.95 -37.04
CA LEU A 115 -18.27 -8.85 -38.34
C LEU A 115 -17.62 -10.19 -38.66
N ASP A 116 -17.51 -10.51 -39.95
CA ASP A 116 -16.80 -11.69 -40.43
C ASP A 116 -15.56 -11.27 -41.22
N ILE A 117 -14.46 -10.99 -40.49
CA ILE A 117 -13.17 -10.64 -41.10
C ILE A 117 -12.50 -11.88 -41.67
N THR A 118 -12.61 -13.00 -40.94
CA THR A 118 -12.01 -14.29 -41.28
C THR A 118 -12.60 -14.92 -42.54
N GLY A 119 -13.89 -14.70 -42.80
CA GLY A 119 -14.61 -15.18 -43.98
C GLY A 119 -14.75 -14.12 -45.08
N HIS A 120 -14.22 -12.90 -44.90
CA HIS A 120 -14.39 -11.84 -45.89
C HIS A 120 -13.76 -12.23 -47.25
N PRO A 121 -14.45 -12.06 -48.39
CA PRO A 121 -13.95 -12.54 -49.68
C PRO A 121 -12.68 -11.81 -50.15
N GLY A 122 -12.41 -10.62 -49.63
CA GLY A 122 -11.24 -9.81 -49.98
C GLY A 122 -9.96 -10.12 -49.20
N VAL A 123 -10.00 -10.99 -48.17
CA VAL A 123 -8.76 -11.37 -47.45
C VAL A 123 -8.04 -12.51 -48.19
N LEU A 124 -6.71 -12.57 -48.04
CA LEU A 124 -5.86 -13.53 -48.76
C LEU A 124 -5.71 -14.88 -48.05
N TRP A 125 -6.23 -15.00 -46.83
CA TRP A 125 -6.15 -16.21 -46.01
C TRP A 125 -7.45 -16.37 -45.22
N HIS A 126 -7.95 -17.60 -45.17
CA HIS A 126 -9.23 -17.94 -44.54
C HIS A 126 -8.97 -19.01 -43.48
N PRO A 127 -8.72 -18.63 -42.21
CA PRO A 127 -8.56 -19.61 -41.14
C PRO A 127 -9.84 -20.42 -40.96
N GLU A 128 -9.71 -21.69 -40.57
CA GLU A 128 -10.86 -22.44 -40.06
C GLU A 128 -11.33 -21.81 -38.74
N VAL A 129 -12.63 -21.53 -38.59
CA VAL A 129 -13.17 -20.89 -37.39
C VAL A 129 -14.17 -21.80 -36.70
N GLU A 130 -13.99 -22.02 -35.40
CA GLU A 130 -14.93 -22.74 -34.56
C GLU A 130 -15.19 -22.00 -33.24
N GLY A 131 -16.45 -21.69 -32.97
CA GLY A 131 -16.90 -21.01 -31.76
C GLY A 131 -17.65 -21.93 -30.80
N GLY A 132 -17.72 -21.56 -29.52
CA GLY A 132 -18.58 -22.19 -28.53
C GLY A 132 -17.88 -23.17 -27.57
N VAL A 133 -16.57 -23.41 -27.74
CA VAL A 133 -15.84 -24.40 -26.91
C VAL A 133 -15.69 -23.89 -25.48
N LEU A 134 -16.33 -24.56 -24.52
CA LEU A 134 -16.38 -24.12 -23.11
C LEU A 134 -16.91 -22.67 -22.93
N ALA A 135 -17.83 -22.25 -23.80
CA ALA A 135 -18.37 -20.89 -23.81
C ALA A 135 -18.98 -20.47 -22.46
N GLU A 136 -19.65 -21.39 -21.75
CA GLU A 136 -20.23 -21.12 -20.44
C GLU A 136 -19.16 -20.78 -19.38
N GLU A 137 -18.04 -21.50 -19.39
CA GLU A 137 -16.93 -21.24 -18.47
C GLU A 137 -16.26 -19.89 -18.76
N ALA A 138 -15.98 -19.61 -20.03
CA ALA A 138 -15.45 -18.31 -20.45
C ALA A 138 -16.39 -17.16 -20.07
N GLN A 139 -17.70 -17.35 -20.30
CA GLN A 139 -18.72 -16.38 -19.93
C GLN A 139 -18.78 -16.14 -18.43
N ARG A 140 -18.67 -17.20 -17.63
CA ARG A 140 -18.68 -17.10 -16.17
C ARG A 140 -17.51 -16.24 -15.68
N ILE A 141 -16.30 -16.49 -16.15
CA ILE A 141 -15.11 -15.71 -15.75
C ILE A 141 -15.28 -14.22 -16.11
N ILE A 142 -15.73 -13.92 -17.33
CA ILE A 142 -15.96 -12.54 -17.79
C ILE A 142 -17.05 -11.85 -16.96
N ARG A 143 -18.17 -12.55 -16.70
CA ARG A 143 -19.26 -12.01 -15.88
C ARG A 143 -18.81 -11.74 -14.45
N GLU A 144 -18.06 -12.66 -13.84
CA GLU A 144 -17.49 -12.52 -12.50
C GLU A 144 -16.55 -11.30 -12.43
N PHE A 145 -15.62 -11.17 -13.38
CA PHE A 145 -14.73 -10.00 -13.47
C PHE A 145 -15.51 -8.69 -13.57
N PHE A 146 -16.43 -8.55 -14.52
CA PHE A 146 -17.18 -7.30 -14.65
C PHE A 146 -18.17 -7.07 -13.52
N ARG A 147 -18.69 -8.11 -12.86
CA ARG A 147 -19.47 -7.96 -11.62
C ARG A 147 -18.59 -7.39 -10.52
N ASN A 148 -17.42 -7.97 -10.28
CA ASN A 148 -16.45 -7.48 -9.30
C ASN A 148 -15.98 -6.06 -9.62
N SER A 149 -15.72 -5.74 -10.89
CA SER A 149 -15.33 -4.40 -11.36
C SER A 149 -16.48 -3.40 -11.29
N ARG A 150 -17.74 -3.83 -11.50
CA ARG A 150 -18.93 -2.99 -11.30
C ARG A 150 -19.24 -2.79 -9.83
N GLU A 151 -19.00 -3.77 -8.97
CA GLU A 151 -19.06 -3.61 -7.51
C GLU A 151 -17.96 -2.65 -7.05
N ALA A 152 -16.75 -2.77 -7.58
CA ALA A 152 -15.67 -1.80 -7.36
C ALA A 152 -15.99 -0.40 -7.92
N LYS A 153 -16.73 -0.28 -9.03
CA LYS A 153 -17.23 1.00 -9.59
C LYS A 153 -18.51 1.52 -8.92
N LYS A 154 -19.32 0.64 -8.29
CA LYS A 154 -20.55 1.00 -7.55
C LYS A 154 -20.24 1.74 -6.27
N VAL A 155 -19.05 1.51 -5.72
CA VAL A 155 -18.45 2.45 -4.79
C VAL A 155 -18.21 3.72 -5.61
N ARG A 156 -19.05 4.75 -5.48
CA ARG A 156 -18.96 6.04 -6.20
C ARG A 156 -18.02 7.01 -5.46
N PRO A 157 -17.55 8.10 -6.09
CA PRO A 157 -17.09 9.27 -5.36
C PRO A 157 -18.27 9.74 -4.47
N GLY A 158 -18.17 9.49 -3.17
CA GLY A 158 -19.27 9.61 -2.20
C GLY A 158 -19.43 8.42 -1.24
N ASP A 159 -18.87 7.25 -1.55
CA ASP A 159 -18.86 6.09 -0.64
C ASP A 159 -17.66 6.05 0.31
N ILE A 160 -16.72 6.98 0.13
CA ILE A 160 -15.70 7.26 1.13
C ILE A 160 -16.38 8.14 2.18
N ARG A 161 -16.77 7.53 3.30
CA ARG A 161 -17.36 8.27 4.40
C ARG A 161 -16.24 8.83 5.26
N ARG A 162 -16.10 10.17 5.26
CA ARG A 162 -15.35 10.91 6.27
C ARG A 162 -16.17 10.90 7.55
N GLN A 163 -15.66 10.22 8.57
CA GLN A 163 -16.37 10.09 9.86
C GLN A 163 -15.46 10.51 11.00
N ASN A 164 -16.09 11.06 12.04
CA ASN A 164 -15.43 11.22 13.32
C ASN A 164 -15.22 9.81 13.91
N PHE A 165 -13.96 9.41 14.00
CA PHE A 165 -13.48 8.08 14.33
C PHE A 165 -13.95 7.56 15.71
N GLN A 166 -14.46 8.45 16.57
CA GLN A 166 -14.72 8.15 17.98
C GLN A 166 -16.09 7.54 18.31
N SER A 167 -17.01 7.36 17.35
CA SER A 167 -18.32 6.79 17.69
C SER A 167 -18.25 5.27 17.92
N ALA A 168 -18.93 4.77 18.96
CA ALA A 168 -18.95 3.34 19.28
C ALA A 168 -19.41 2.46 18.09
N ALA A 169 -20.42 2.93 17.35
CA ALA A 169 -20.92 2.25 16.15
C ALA A 169 -19.91 2.23 14.99
N TYR A 170 -18.95 3.14 14.96
CA TYR A 170 -17.86 3.13 13.99
C TYR A 170 -16.76 2.15 14.42
N ILE A 171 -16.39 2.17 15.70
CA ILE A 171 -15.38 1.29 16.30
C ILE A 171 -15.73 -0.19 16.09
N GLU A 172 -17.01 -0.54 16.28
CA GLU A 172 -17.53 -1.89 16.04
C GLU A 172 -17.29 -2.38 14.60
N LYS A 173 -17.28 -1.47 13.62
CA LYS A 173 -17.04 -1.78 12.20
C LYS A 173 -15.56 -1.72 11.82
N PHE A 174 -14.78 -0.90 12.53
CA PHE A 174 -13.36 -0.67 12.30
C PHE A 174 -12.50 -1.82 12.82
N ASN A 175 -12.74 -2.28 14.06
CA ASN A 175 -11.92 -3.30 14.70
C ASN A 175 -11.86 -4.63 13.93
N PRO A 176 -12.93 -5.14 13.31
CA PRO A 176 -12.83 -6.34 12.48
C PRO A 176 -11.84 -6.20 11.32
N LEU A 177 -11.82 -5.04 10.66
CA LEU A 177 -10.88 -4.77 9.55
C LEU A 177 -9.44 -4.66 10.05
N MET A 178 -9.22 -3.98 11.18
CA MET A 178 -7.89 -3.85 11.77
C MET A 178 -7.36 -5.17 12.30
N LEU A 179 -8.21 -5.99 12.92
CA LEU A 179 -7.85 -7.32 13.37
C LEU A 179 -7.46 -8.22 12.19
N GLU A 180 -8.22 -8.17 11.08
CA GLU A 180 -7.92 -8.91 9.86
C GLU A 180 -6.60 -8.45 9.20
N THR A 181 -6.28 -7.15 9.28
CA THR A 181 -5.12 -6.56 8.55
C THR A 181 -3.84 -6.55 9.38
N PHE A 182 -3.93 -6.21 10.66
CA PHE A 182 -2.80 -5.94 11.56
C PHE A 182 -2.76 -6.91 12.76
N GLY A 183 -3.76 -7.77 12.95
CA GLY A 183 -3.80 -8.72 14.06
C GLY A 183 -4.14 -8.09 15.41
N MET A 184 -4.66 -6.86 15.45
CA MET A 184 -5.01 -6.15 16.69
C MET A 184 -6.28 -5.31 16.54
N THR A 185 -6.95 -5.04 17.67
CA THR A 185 -8.06 -4.08 17.76
C THR A 185 -7.61 -2.79 18.45
N PHE A 186 -8.38 -1.72 18.27
CA PHE A 186 -8.04 -0.39 18.79
C PHE A 186 -8.91 0.02 19.98
N ASP A 187 -9.71 -0.90 20.55
CA ASP A 187 -10.63 -0.64 21.67
C ASP A 187 -9.96 0.05 22.86
N HIS A 188 -8.71 -0.34 23.15
CA HIS A 188 -7.92 0.23 24.24
C HIS A 188 -7.70 1.73 24.05
N TRP A 189 -7.13 2.14 22.92
CA TRP A 189 -6.85 3.54 22.59
C TRP A 189 -8.12 4.39 22.45
N PHE A 190 -9.22 3.80 21.98
CA PHE A 190 -10.50 4.50 21.92
C PHE A 190 -11.05 4.86 23.31
N LYS A 191 -10.98 3.94 24.27
CA LYS A 191 -11.41 4.18 25.66
C LYS A 191 -10.58 5.26 26.35
N LEU A 192 -9.33 5.44 25.91
CA LEU A 192 -8.40 6.44 26.44
C LEU A 192 -8.55 7.83 25.81
N HIS A 193 -9.38 7.95 24.78
CA HIS A 193 -9.59 9.20 24.03
C HIS A 193 -8.28 9.83 23.57
N VAL A 194 -7.36 9.03 23.00
CA VAL A 194 -6.04 9.52 22.56
C VAL A 194 -6.12 10.32 21.26
N TRP A 195 -7.05 9.97 20.37
CA TRP A 195 -7.27 10.67 19.11
C TRP A 195 -8.09 11.94 19.35
N ASP A 196 -7.81 13.03 18.66
CA ASP A 196 -8.62 14.25 18.71
C ASP A 196 -9.20 14.61 17.34
N ARG A 197 -9.81 15.80 17.22
CA ARG A 197 -10.49 16.28 16.00
C ARG A 197 -9.60 16.38 14.75
N ARG A 198 -8.27 16.30 14.90
CA ARG A 198 -7.30 16.33 13.80
C ARG A 198 -7.10 14.97 13.17
N TYR A 199 -7.58 13.91 13.82
CA TYR A 199 -7.66 12.59 13.22
C TYR A 199 -8.95 12.46 12.44
N GLU A 200 -8.82 12.02 11.19
CA GLU A 200 -9.92 11.81 10.28
C GLU A 200 -9.86 10.41 9.71
N SER A 201 -11.02 9.76 9.61
CA SER A 201 -11.12 8.41 9.11
C SER A 201 -11.90 8.38 7.81
N PHE A 202 -11.29 7.80 6.78
CA PHE A 202 -11.87 7.63 5.46
C PHE A 202 -12.05 6.14 5.21
N ALA A 203 -13.29 5.71 5.03
CA ALA A 203 -13.61 4.29 4.88
C ALA A 203 -14.64 4.02 3.78
N ILE A 204 -14.51 2.85 3.16
CA ILE A 204 -15.46 2.29 2.19
C ILE A 204 -16.20 1.13 2.86
N PHE A 205 -17.53 1.12 2.74
CA PHE A 205 -18.40 0.10 3.35
C PHE A 205 -19.16 -0.70 2.30
N ASP A 206 -19.52 -1.93 2.66
CA ASP A 206 -20.58 -2.72 2.05
C ASP A 206 -21.58 -3.12 3.15
N GLY A 207 -22.76 -2.49 3.12
CA GLY A 207 -23.71 -2.54 4.23
C GLY A 207 -23.09 -2.08 5.55
N ALA A 208 -23.06 -2.98 6.54
CA ALA A 208 -22.45 -2.74 7.85
C ALA A 208 -20.94 -3.02 7.89
N ARG A 209 -20.38 -3.72 6.89
CA ARG A 209 -18.98 -4.16 6.90
C ARG A 209 -18.08 -3.08 6.30
N MET A 210 -17.00 -2.75 7.00
CA MET A 210 -15.93 -1.91 6.46
C MET A 210 -15.04 -2.75 5.54
N LEU A 211 -14.88 -2.34 4.29
CA LEU A 211 -14.07 -3.04 3.29
C LEU A 211 -12.64 -2.51 3.18
N ALA A 212 -12.48 -1.19 3.34
CA ALA A 212 -11.20 -0.51 3.28
C ALA A 212 -11.21 0.76 4.14
N HIS A 213 -10.04 1.15 4.64
CA HIS A 213 -9.83 2.29 5.53
C HIS A 213 -8.48 2.95 5.24
N ALA A 214 -8.42 4.27 5.41
CA ALA A 214 -7.19 5.00 5.67
C ALA A 214 -7.49 6.12 6.68
N GLY A 215 -6.60 6.27 7.65
CA GLY A 215 -6.62 7.39 8.58
C GLY A 215 -5.73 8.52 8.08
N LEU A 216 -6.12 9.73 8.44
CA LEU A 216 -5.35 10.95 8.27
C LEU A 216 -5.19 11.60 9.64
N PHE A 217 -3.98 12.02 9.98
CA PHE A 217 -3.76 12.89 11.13
C PHE A 217 -3.13 14.21 10.65
N ALA A 218 -3.81 15.32 10.92
CA ALA A 218 -3.29 16.65 10.63
C ALA A 218 -2.43 17.16 11.80
N LEU A 219 -1.21 17.62 11.50
CA LEU A 219 -0.26 18.10 12.49
C LEU A 219 0.64 19.21 11.94
N THR A 220 1.25 19.97 12.85
CA THR A 220 2.28 20.94 12.51
C THR A 220 3.65 20.38 12.87
N LEU A 221 4.47 20.17 11.85
CA LEU A 221 5.90 19.88 12.02
C LEU A 221 6.65 21.19 12.27
N SER A 222 7.79 21.13 12.95
CA SER A 222 8.75 22.22 13.10
C SER A 222 9.99 21.81 12.33
N VAL A 223 10.36 22.57 11.29
CA VAL A 223 11.53 22.33 10.46
C VAL A 223 12.43 23.56 10.54
N GLU A 224 13.62 23.43 11.10
CA GLU A 224 14.52 24.55 11.40
C GLU A 224 13.82 25.69 12.20
N GLY A 225 12.94 25.31 13.12
CA GLY A 225 12.12 26.22 13.94
C GLY A 225 10.95 26.87 13.20
N ARG A 226 10.71 26.52 11.93
CA ARG A 226 9.60 27.03 11.13
C ARG A 226 8.43 26.04 11.16
N PRO A 227 7.19 26.50 11.41
CA PRO A 227 6.03 25.63 11.38
C PRO A 227 5.70 25.20 9.95
N LEU A 228 5.46 23.91 9.77
CA LEU A 228 5.07 23.28 8.51
C LEU A 228 3.81 22.45 8.75
N PRO A 229 2.63 22.90 8.29
CA PRO A 229 1.44 22.07 8.26
C PRO A 229 1.65 20.84 7.40
N ALA A 230 1.36 19.65 7.93
CA ALA A 230 1.51 18.39 7.25
C ALA A 230 0.34 17.45 7.59
N ILE A 231 0.20 16.38 6.81
CA ILE A 231 -0.71 15.27 7.10
C ILE A 231 0.06 13.97 7.16
N GLN A 232 -0.28 13.12 8.12
CA GLN A 232 0.20 11.76 8.20
C GLN A 232 -0.89 10.80 7.72
N LEU A 233 -0.56 9.89 6.81
CA LEU A 233 -1.44 8.76 6.49
C LEU A 233 -1.12 7.58 7.40
N ASN A 234 -2.13 6.99 8.01
CA ASN A 234 -1.97 5.87 8.95
C ASN A 234 -3.11 4.85 8.81
N GLY A 235 -2.94 3.68 9.42
CA GLY A 235 -3.99 2.65 9.50
C GLY A 235 -4.57 2.21 8.14
N VAL A 236 -3.77 2.21 7.07
CA VAL A 236 -4.25 1.86 5.72
C VAL A 236 -4.55 0.37 5.65
N ALA A 237 -5.83 0.02 5.49
CA ALA A 237 -6.30 -1.36 5.54
C ALA A 237 -7.29 -1.67 4.42
N THR A 238 -7.30 -2.92 3.98
CA THR A 238 -8.31 -3.48 3.06
C THR A 238 -8.49 -4.96 3.34
N THR A 239 -9.75 -5.40 3.43
CA THR A 239 -10.11 -6.81 3.63
C THR A 239 -9.42 -7.70 2.59
N ALA A 240 -8.98 -8.88 2.99
CA ALA A 240 -8.22 -9.82 2.16
C ALA A 240 -8.94 -10.13 0.84
N SER A 241 -10.27 -10.31 0.88
CA SER A 241 -11.10 -10.59 -0.31
C SER A 241 -11.22 -9.42 -1.30
N HIS A 242 -10.83 -8.20 -0.89
CA HIS A 242 -10.91 -6.97 -1.67
C HIS A 242 -9.56 -6.31 -1.96
N ARG A 243 -8.44 -6.93 -1.57
CA ARG A 243 -7.09 -6.50 -1.97
C ARG A 243 -6.97 -6.56 -3.50
N GLY A 244 -6.15 -5.68 -4.08
CA GLY A 244 -5.98 -5.56 -5.54
C GLY A 244 -7.14 -4.88 -6.29
N ARG A 245 -8.28 -4.61 -5.65
CA ARG A 245 -9.45 -3.98 -6.30
C ARG A 245 -9.42 -2.44 -6.35
N GLY A 246 -8.29 -1.83 -5.99
CA GLY A 246 -8.10 -0.38 -6.02
C GLY A 246 -8.80 0.41 -4.89
N LEU A 247 -9.34 -0.23 -3.84
CA LEU A 247 -10.05 0.48 -2.77
C LEU A 247 -9.15 1.47 -1.99
N SER A 248 -7.99 1.04 -1.50
CA SER A 248 -7.01 1.94 -0.86
C SER A 248 -6.56 3.06 -1.79
N ARG A 249 -6.38 2.76 -3.09
CA ARG A 249 -5.99 3.76 -4.09
C ARG A 249 -7.00 4.89 -4.17
N ARG A 250 -8.28 4.58 -4.06
CA ARG A 250 -9.34 5.58 -4.10
C ARG A 250 -9.43 6.40 -2.82
N ILE A 251 -9.30 5.75 -1.67
CA ILE A 251 -9.30 6.44 -0.37
C ILE A 251 -8.12 7.43 -0.30
N ILE A 252 -6.91 6.95 -0.56
CA ILE A 252 -5.69 7.78 -0.53
C ILE A 252 -5.77 8.88 -1.58
N GLY A 253 -6.21 8.56 -2.81
CA GLY A 253 -6.41 9.57 -3.85
C GLY A 253 -7.33 10.71 -3.41
N ARG A 254 -8.45 10.37 -2.75
CA ARG A 254 -9.39 11.35 -2.21
C ARG A 254 -8.77 12.21 -1.11
N ILE A 255 -8.06 11.60 -0.17
CA ILE A 255 -7.37 12.33 0.90
C ILE A 255 -6.37 13.33 0.31
N LEU A 256 -5.54 12.90 -0.64
CA LEU A 256 -4.52 13.76 -1.25
C LEU A 256 -5.10 14.86 -2.13
N GLU A 257 -6.29 14.64 -2.71
CA GLU A 257 -7.04 15.65 -3.46
C GLU A 257 -7.64 16.70 -2.50
N GLU A 258 -8.24 16.29 -1.38
CA GLU A 258 -8.80 17.21 -0.36
C GLU A 258 -7.71 18.04 0.33
N HIS A 259 -6.50 17.49 0.43
CA HIS A 259 -5.33 18.15 1.03
C HIS A 259 -4.28 18.53 -0.04
N ALA A 260 -4.73 18.91 -1.23
CA ALA A 260 -3.85 19.35 -2.30
C ALA A 260 -3.00 20.55 -1.83
N GLY A 261 -1.68 20.45 -2.02
CA GLY A 261 -0.72 21.47 -1.56
C GLY A 261 -0.18 21.27 -0.15
N THR A 262 -0.76 20.38 0.65
CA THR A 262 -0.23 20.03 1.98
C THR A 262 0.77 18.88 1.87
N PRO A 263 2.01 19.01 2.40
CA PRO A 263 2.94 17.91 2.51
C PRO A 263 2.35 16.74 3.28
N ALA A 264 2.64 15.52 2.84
CA ALA A 264 2.14 14.29 3.42
C ALA A 264 3.27 13.32 3.71
N PHE A 265 3.17 12.56 4.80
CA PHE A 265 4.10 11.48 5.10
C PHE A 265 3.39 10.24 5.64
N LEU A 266 4.10 9.10 5.62
CA LEU A 266 3.66 7.85 6.20
C LEU A 266 4.86 6.92 6.45
N PHE A 267 4.64 5.92 7.29
CA PHE A 267 5.54 4.79 7.48
C PHE A 267 4.87 3.56 6.87
N ALA A 268 5.60 2.82 6.03
CA ALA A 268 5.06 1.70 5.28
C ALA A 268 5.58 0.37 5.81
N ASN A 269 4.71 -0.64 5.86
CA ASN A 269 5.13 -2.02 6.11
C ASN A 269 5.90 -2.56 4.89
N ASP A 270 6.82 -3.50 5.12
CA ASP A 270 7.66 -4.11 4.07
C ASP A 270 6.86 -4.74 2.92
N SER A 271 5.62 -5.16 3.20
CA SER A 271 4.73 -5.79 2.20
C SER A 271 4.14 -4.84 1.16
N VAL A 272 4.24 -3.51 1.33
CA VAL A 272 3.52 -2.51 0.49
C VAL A 272 4.41 -1.38 -0.03
N LEU A 273 5.72 -1.59 -0.08
CA LEU A 273 6.70 -0.56 -0.42
C LEU A 273 6.53 0.03 -1.83
N GLU A 274 6.09 -0.79 -2.80
CA GLU A 274 5.85 -0.37 -4.19
C GLU A 274 4.48 0.27 -4.43
N PHE A 275 3.64 0.34 -3.39
CA PHE A 275 2.29 0.87 -3.49
C PHE A 275 2.26 2.42 -3.45
N TYR A 276 2.96 3.01 -2.49
CA TYR A 276 2.94 4.46 -2.23
C TYR A 276 3.60 5.34 -3.30
N PRO A 277 4.66 4.91 -4.02
CA PRO A 277 5.23 5.68 -5.13
C PRO A 277 4.21 6.08 -6.20
N ARG A 278 3.15 5.29 -6.38
CA ARG A 278 2.06 5.56 -7.34
C ARG A 278 1.23 6.81 -7.02
N PHE A 279 1.36 7.37 -5.81
CA PHE A 279 0.69 8.60 -5.37
C PHE A 279 1.64 9.80 -5.25
N GLY A 280 2.88 9.66 -5.74
CA GLY A 280 3.91 10.70 -5.65
C GLY A 280 4.65 10.75 -4.31
N PHE A 281 4.49 9.74 -3.45
CA PHE A 281 5.38 9.57 -2.32
C PHE A 281 6.74 9.07 -2.77
N ARG A 282 7.79 9.54 -2.12
CA ARG A 282 9.17 9.10 -2.31
C ARG A 282 9.70 8.57 -0.99
N ARG A 283 10.45 7.48 -1.03
CA ARG A 283 11.19 7.02 0.15
C ARG A 283 12.12 8.14 0.62
N ALA A 284 12.17 8.34 1.91
CA ALA A 284 13.11 9.24 2.55
C ALA A 284 13.92 8.47 3.58
N GLU A 285 15.20 8.85 3.69
CA GLU A 285 16.09 8.39 4.74
C GLU A 285 16.25 9.54 5.74
N ASP A 286 16.19 9.23 7.02
CA ASP A 286 16.57 10.12 8.10
C ASP A 286 17.83 9.57 8.80
N PHE A 287 18.40 10.37 9.68
CA PHE A 287 19.63 10.04 10.39
C PHE A 287 19.35 9.63 11.84
N LEU A 288 20.33 8.98 12.43
CA LEU A 288 20.36 8.61 13.85
C LEU A 288 21.34 9.53 14.59
N PRO A 289 20.87 10.40 15.48
CA PRO A 289 21.75 11.10 16.42
C PRO A 289 22.28 10.12 17.46
N VAL A 290 23.59 10.15 17.69
CA VAL A 290 24.29 9.22 18.58
C VAL A 290 25.24 9.98 19.50
N ALA A 291 25.30 9.57 20.77
CA ALA A 291 26.34 9.99 21.70
C ALA A 291 27.06 8.78 22.32
N GLU A 292 28.37 8.90 22.49
CA GLU A 292 29.22 7.92 23.17
C GLU A 292 29.49 8.38 24.61
N GLU A 293 28.44 8.47 25.42
CA GLU A 293 28.52 8.86 26.82
C GLU A 293 28.04 7.75 27.76
N ARG A 294 28.67 7.69 28.93
CA ARG A 294 28.25 6.79 30.02
C ARG A 294 27.15 7.45 30.85
N LEU A 295 26.09 6.70 31.13
CA LEU A 295 25.12 7.07 32.14
C LEU A 295 25.70 6.90 33.54
N LEU A 296 25.20 7.71 34.48
CA LEU A 296 25.35 7.50 35.91
C LEU A 296 24.05 6.86 36.41
N PRO A 297 23.99 5.51 36.50
CA PRO A 297 22.75 4.81 36.82
C PRO A 297 22.19 5.29 38.16
N CYS A 298 20.88 5.53 38.18
CA CYS A 298 20.13 5.83 39.38
C CYS A 298 19.25 4.63 39.74
N PRO A 299 19.67 3.79 40.71
CA PRO A 299 18.85 2.65 41.14
C PRO A 299 17.48 3.07 41.71
N ALA A 300 17.35 4.32 42.14
CA ALA A 300 16.10 4.89 42.65
C ALA A 300 15.21 5.48 41.53
N ALA A 301 15.58 5.33 40.25
CA ALA A 301 14.77 5.78 39.13
C ALA A 301 13.39 5.10 39.17
N ARG A 302 12.36 5.93 39.06
CA ARG A 302 10.98 5.47 39.15
C ARG A 302 10.39 5.31 37.76
N ARG A 303 9.97 4.08 37.43
CA ARG A 303 9.09 3.85 36.29
C ARG A 303 7.68 4.34 36.62
N ILE A 304 7.04 5.02 35.67
CA ILE A 304 5.69 5.56 35.82
C ILE A 304 4.75 4.97 34.77
N THR A 305 3.44 4.96 35.07
CA THR A 305 2.44 4.49 34.10
C THR A 305 2.17 5.53 33.01
N PRO A 306 1.57 5.14 31.87
CA PRO A 306 1.12 6.09 30.86
C PRO A 306 0.14 7.15 31.41
N ASP A 307 -0.72 6.79 32.35
CA ASP A 307 -1.66 7.74 33.00
C ASP A 307 -0.93 8.79 33.83
N GLU A 308 0.15 8.41 34.53
CA GLU A 308 1.00 9.34 35.26
C GLU A 308 1.85 10.23 34.33
N ALA A 309 2.24 9.70 33.17
CA ALA A 309 3.06 10.40 32.18
C ALA A 309 2.24 11.39 31.32
N ARG A 310 0.98 11.08 31.04
CA ARG A 310 0.06 11.90 30.22
C ARG A 310 0.06 13.40 30.59
N PRO A 311 -0.13 13.83 31.86
CA PRO A 311 -0.13 15.25 32.20
C PRO A 311 1.24 15.93 32.02
N LEU A 312 2.34 15.17 32.02
CA LEU A 312 3.68 15.70 31.72
C LEU A 312 3.85 15.92 30.22
N LEU A 313 3.38 14.97 29.41
CA LEU A 313 3.41 15.04 27.95
C LEU A 313 2.47 16.14 27.41
N GLU A 314 1.27 16.29 27.97
CA GLU A 314 0.34 17.38 27.64
C GLU A 314 0.94 18.78 27.92
N LYS A 315 1.91 18.86 28.83
CA LYS A 315 2.63 20.09 29.17
C LYS A 315 4.01 20.18 28.52
N ARG A 316 4.34 19.28 27.58
CA ARG A 316 5.64 19.28 26.88
C ARG A 316 5.95 20.67 26.34
N CYS A 317 7.05 21.23 26.81
CA CYS A 317 7.47 22.60 26.48
C CYS A 317 8.78 22.68 25.69
N GLN A 318 9.42 21.54 25.45
CA GLN A 318 10.74 21.45 24.81
C GLN A 318 10.65 20.58 23.55
N PHE A 319 11.18 21.12 22.46
CA PHE A 319 11.14 20.53 21.13
C PHE A 319 12.46 20.83 20.41
N SER A 320 12.84 19.96 19.47
CA SER A 320 13.99 20.20 18.61
C SER A 320 13.77 21.41 17.72
N ARG A 321 14.83 22.21 17.53
CA ARG A 321 14.83 23.27 16.52
C ARG A 321 15.14 22.74 15.13
N VAL A 322 15.78 21.57 15.01
CA VAL A 322 16.13 20.98 13.71
C VAL A 322 14.90 20.36 13.07
N PHE A 323 14.25 19.41 13.75
CA PHE A 323 13.04 18.75 13.28
C PHE A 323 12.24 18.14 14.43
N ASP A 324 10.95 18.52 14.57
CA ASP A 324 10.03 17.99 15.60
C ASP A 324 8.56 18.14 15.17
N ALA A 325 7.60 17.73 16.02
CA ALA A 325 6.17 18.01 15.84
C ALA A 325 5.58 18.68 17.09
N ALA A 326 5.09 19.91 16.93
CA ALA A 326 4.51 20.68 18.02
C ALA A 326 3.20 20.05 18.54
N ASP A 327 2.45 19.42 17.66
CA ASP A 327 1.09 18.97 17.97
C ASP A 327 0.96 17.44 17.97
N GLY A 328 2.05 16.70 18.18
CA GLY A 328 2.11 15.23 18.05
C GLY A 328 1.42 14.41 19.15
N LEU A 329 0.77 15.06 20.14
CA LEU A 329 0.26 14.42 21.37
C LEU A 329 -0.54 13.12 21.14
N PRO A 330 -1.55 13.07 20.23
CA PRO A 330 -2.29 11.83 19.98
C PRO A 330 -1.42 10.62 19.60
N ILE A 331 -0.41 10.84 18.76
CA ILE A 331 0.51 9.77 18.32
C ILE A 331 1.45 9.39 19.46
N HIS A 332 1.94 10.36 20.22
CA HIS A 332 2.77 10.07 21.38
C HIS A 332 1.99 9.24 22.43
N LEU A 333 0.73 9.59 22.68
CA LEU A 333 -0.14 8.78 23.55
C LEU A 333 -0.40 7.39 22.97
N PHE A 334 -0.52 7.24 21.64
CA PHE A 334 -0.62 5.92 21.01
C PHE A 334 0.56 5.03 21.41
N HIS A 335 1.78 5.54 21.34
CA HIS A 335 3.00 4.84 21.74
C HIS A 335 3.10 4.59 23.25
N LEU A 336 2.84 5.62 24.07
CA LEU A 336 2.92 5.53 25.53
C LEU A 336 1.98 4.46 26.08
N TYR A 337 0.76 4.34 25.55
CA TYR A 337 -0.18 3.29 25.95
C TYR A 337 0.01 1.98 25.17
N GLY A 338 0.85 1.99 24.12
CA GLY A 338 1.22 0.85 23.29
C GLY A 338 2.54 0.23 23.71
N GLU A 339 3.50 0.21 22.80
CA GLU A 339 4.79 -0.46 22.96
C GLU A 339 5.71 0.22 23.99
N CYS A 340 5.53 1.51 24.26
CA CYS A 340 6.36 2.24 25.22
C CYS A 340 5.87 2.14 26.68
N ARG A 341 4.74 1.47 26.94
CA ARG A 341 4.05 1.49 28.25
C ARG A 341 4.91 1.08 29.46
N ASP A 342 5.89 0.21 29.23
CA ASP A 342 6.76 -0.36 30.26
C ASP A 342 8.14 0.32 30.31
N HIS A 343 8.32 1.41 29.55
CA HIS A 343 9.59 2.08 29.28
C HIS A 343 9.58 3.59 29.61
N ILE A 344 8.63 4.05 30.43
CA ILE A 344 8.50 5.46 30.82
C ILE A 344 9.13 5.70 32.20
N TRP A 345 10.11 6.58 32.27
CA TRP A 345 10.89 6.86 33.47
C TRP A 345 10.69 8.29 33.93
N GLN A 346 10.37 8.46 35.22
CA GLN A 346 10.30 9.77 35.84
C GLN A 346 11.71 10.30 36.12
N LEU A 347 12.03 11.46 35.55
CA LEU A 347 13.31 12.15 35.82
C LEU A 347 13.17 13.10 37.01
N SER A 348 12.04 13.81 37.08
CA SER A 348 11.66 14.71 38.18
C SER A 348 10.15 14.77 38.37
N GLY A 349 9.66 15.59 39.30
CA GLY A 349 8.21 15.81 39.47
C GLY A 349 7.54 16.45 38.25
N GLU A 350 8.31 17.00 37.31
CA GLU A 350 7.83 17.78 36.17
C GLU A 350 8.23 17.20 34.81
N THR A 351 9.06 16.15 34.79
CA THR A 351 9.67 15.65 33.55
C THR A 351 9.81 14.13 33.55
N ALA A 352 9.70 13.52 32.38
CA ALA A 352 9.84 12.09 32.14
C ALA A 352 10.57 11.84 30.82
N ALA A 353 11.03 10.59 30.64
CA ALA A 353 11.67 10.12 29.42
C ALA A 353 11.15 8.73 29.04
N VAL A 354 11.10 8.45 27.74
CA VAL A 354 10.89 7.08 27.23
C VAL A 354 12.25 6.52 26.85
N ALA A 355 12.66 5.45 27.53
CA ALA A 355 14.02 4.94 27.40
C ALA A 355 14.08 3.41 27.52
N ILE A 356 14.82 2.80 26.60
CA ILE A 356 14.95 1.34 26.46
C ILE A 356 16.44 1.00 26.40
N GLN A 357 16.86 -0.01 27.15
CA GLN A 357 18.22 -0.54 27.07
C GLN A 357 18.24 -1.83 26.23
N GLU A 358 19.09 -1.86 25.20
CA GLU A 358 19.37 -3.02 24.37
C GLU A 358 20.88 -3.30 24.45
N GLY A 359 21.27 -4.26 25.30
CA GLY A 359 22.69 -4.52 25.57
C GLY A 359 23.38 -3.30 26.21
N SER A 360 24.45 -2.80 25.58
CA SER A 360 25.16 -1.58 25.99
C SER A 360 24.63 -0.29 25.33
N THR A 361 23.54 -0.38 24.56
CA THR A 361 22.92 0.78 23.89
C THR A 361 21.68 1.25 24.65
N LEU A 362 21.60 2.55 24.93
CA LEU A 362 20.39 3.22 25.40
C LEU A 362 19.68 3.84 24.20
N ARG A 363 18.44 3.43 23.93
CA ARG A 363 17.54 4.11 23.01
C ARG A 363 16.67 5.09 23.80
N LEU A 364 16.94 6.38 23.66
CA LEU A 364 16.17 7.46 24.27
C LEU A 364 15.16 7.99 23.27
N LEU A 365 13.90 7.57 23.37
CA LEU A 365 12.88 7.81 22.35
C LEU A 365 12.26 9.22 22.45
N ASP A 366 12.12 9.76 23.66
CA ASP A 366 11.68 11.14 23.90
C ASP A 366 12.00 11.59 25.34
N VAL A 367 12.06 12.90 25.56
CA VAL A 367 12.14 13.57 26.88
C VAL A 367 11.11 14.69 26.90
N PHE A 368 10.17 14.64 27.83
CA PHE A 368 9.04 15.57 27.88
C PHE A 368 8.67 16.00 29.30
N GLY A 369 8.03 17.16 29.41
CA GLY A 369 7.61 17.72 30.70
C GLY A 369 7.29 19.20 30.64
N SER A 370 6.89 19.75 31.80
CA SER A 370 6.47 21.15 31.95
C SER A 370 7.61 22.16 32.08
N ARG A 371 8.87 21.70 32.09
CA ARG A 371 10.05 22.55 32.07
C ARG A 371 11.13 21.98 31.14
N PRO A 372 12.07 22.82 30.68
CA PRO A 372 13.25 22.33 29.98
C PRO A 372 14.06 21.34 30.82
N THR A 373 14.54 20.29 30.16
CA THR A 373 15.43 19.27 30.71
C THR A 373 16.77 19.36 29.99
N GLU A 374 17.86 19.24 30.76
CA GLU A 374 19.21 19.14 30.22
C GLU A 374 19.73 17.71 30.32
N TRP A 375 20.72 17.38 29.49
CA TRP A 375 21.36 16.07 29.46
C TRP A 375 21.93 15.62 30.81
N SER A 376 22.45 16.57 31.59
CA SER A 376 22.98 16.32 32.94
C SER A 376 21.94 15.70 33.89
N GLU A 377 20.67 16.03 33.70
CA GLU A 377 19.55 15.44 34.45
C GLU A 377 19.21 14.06 33.91
N VAL A 378 19.03 13.91 32.59
CA VAL A 378 18.71 12.62 31.96
C VAL A 378 19.75 11.56 32.32
N ARG A 379 21.03 11.89 32.20
CA ARG A 379 22.14 10.96 32.41
C ARG A 379 22.30 10.47 33.84
N THR A 380 21.69 11.15 34.83
CA THR A 380 21.79 10.84 36.26
C THR A 380 20.51 10.28 36.86
N ARG A 381 19.44 10.15 36.07
CA ARG A 381 18.09 9.81 36.56
C ARG A 381 17.51 8.54 35.96
N LEU A 382 18.16 7.95 34.97
CA LEU A 382 17.78 6.66 34.39
C LEU A 382 18.45 5.49 35.14
N PRO A 383 17.82 4.31 35.20
CA PRO A 383 18.33 3.16 35.97
C PRO A 383 19.43 2.35 35.25
N PHE A 384 19.71 2.68 33.99
CA PHE A 384 20.48 1.80 33.10
C PHE A 384 21.98 1.87 33.39
N SER A 385 22.60 0.71 33.48
CA SER A 385 24.03 0.53 33.74
C SER A 385 24.71 -0.13 32.55
N GLY A 386 26.02 0.07 32.40
CA GLY A 386 26.78 -0.50 31.28
C GLY A 386 26.45 0.10 29.92
N ILE A 387 25.88 1.32 29.89
CA ILE A 387 25.61 2.04 28.66
C ILE A 387 26.92 2.66 28.13
N GLU A 388 27.21 2.36 26.88
CA GLU A 388 28.38 2.87 26.13
C GLU A 388 27.96 3.73 24.94
N ARG A 389 26.72 3.55 24.48
CA ARG A 389 26.16 4.22 23.31
C ARG A 389 24.74 4.69 23.61
N ILE A 390 24.40 5.91 23.21
CA ILE A 390 23.06 6.46 23.31
C ILE A 390 22.58 6.80 21.91
N GLU A 391 21.41 6.27 21.57
CA GLU A 391 20.72 6.51 20.31
C GLU A 391 19.47 7.33 20.60
N PHE A 392 19.36 8.49 19.98
CA PHE A 392 18.24 9.38 20.20
C PHE A 392 17.17 9.13 19.14
N GLY A 393 15.94 8.90 19.59
CA GLY A 393 14.75 8.82 18.73
C GLY A 393 14.30 10.18 18.19
N PHE A 394 15.00 11.26 18.53
CA PHE A 394 14.71 12.65 18.15
C PHE A 394 16.04 13.40 18.06
N THR A 395 16.05 14.59 17.45
CA THR A 395 17.27 15.41 17.45
C THR A 395 17.48 16.06 18.82
N PRO A 396 18.56 15.78 19.56
CA PRO A 396 18.67 16.16 20.98
C PRO A 396 19.30 17.55 21.19
N ASP A 397 19.17 18.47 20.23
CA ASP A 397 19.80 19.81 20.26
C ASP A 397 19.42 20.64 21.49
N PHE A 398 18.22 20.42 22.04
CA PHE A 398 17.76 21.09 23.24
C PHE A 398 18.33 20.51 24.55
N LEU A 399 18.86 19.29 24.54
CA LEU A 399 19.41 18.63 25.73
C LEU A 399 20.82 19.13 26.07
N LYS A 400 21.50 19.84 25.15
CA LYS A 400 22.92 20.23 25.30
C LYS A 400 23.86 19.04 25.51
N VAL A 401 23.56 17.93 24.84
CA VAL A 401 24.45 16.76 24.74
C VAL A 401 25.28 16.90 23.46
N ASP A 402 26.55 16.51 23.52
CA ASP A 402 27.35 16.37 22.31
C ASP A 402 26.94 15.07 21.60
N PHE A 403 26.60 15.18 20.32
CA PHE A 403 26.20 14.04 19.50
C PHE A 403 26.73 14.20 18.07
N HIS A 404 26.83 13.08 17.36
CA HIS A 404 27.10 13.05 15.93
C HIS A 404 25.99 12.32 15.17
N TRP A 405 25.90 12.56 13.87
CA TRP A 405 24.91 11.93 13.01
C TRP A 405 25.49 10.66 12.38
N GLU A 406 24.74 9.56 12.48
CA GLU A 406 25.00 8.33 11.76
C GLU A 406 23.87 8.04 10.77
N ARG A 407 24.20 7.33 9.69
CA ARG A 407 23.15 6.76 8.84
C ARG A 407 22.46 5.64 9.61
N ARG A 408 21.13 5.59 9.53
CA ARG A 408 20.39 4.49 10.14
C ARG A 408 20.81 3.16 9.48
N PRO A 409 21.09 2.11 10.27
CA PRO A 409 21.39 0.78 9.73
C PRO A 409 20.16 0.14 9.07
N GLU A 410 18.95 0.49 9.55
CA GLU A 410 17.69 -0.04 9.05
C GLU A 410 16.78 1.10 8.56
N SER A 411 16.12 0.87 7.43
CA SER A 411 15.12 1.79 6.88
C SER A 411 13.86 1.75 7.74
N ARG A 412 13.39 2.91 8.18
CA ARG A 412 12.06 3.06 8.83
C ARG A 412 10.90 3.02 7.83
N ASN A 413 11.19 2.79 6.55
CA ASN A 413 10.21 2.83 5.46
C ASN A 413 9.39 4.12 5.48
N LEU A 414 10.05 5.25 5.75
CA LEU A 414 9.48 6.58 5.69
C LEU A 414 9.24 6.99 4.24
N PHE A 415 8.04 7.50 3.97
CA PHE A 415 7.66 8.03 2.67
C PHE A 415 7.18 9.47 2.81
N LEU A 416 7.68 10.36 1.96
CA LEU A 416 7.32 11.78 1.92
C LEU A 416 6.72 12.16 0.57
N ARG A 417 5.71 13.03 0.59
CA ARG A 417 5.08 13.62 -0.59
C ARG A 417 4.95 15.12 -0.39
N GLY A 418 5.37 15.90 -1.38
CA GLY A 418 5.47 17.35 -1.29
C GLY A 418 6.86 17.80 -0.83
N ASP A 419 7.01 19.10 -0.62
CA ASP A 419 8.24 19.71 -0.13
C ASP A 419 8.13 19.95 1.38
N PHE A 420 9.10 19.43 2.12
CA PHE A 420 9.20 19.60 3.58
C PHE A 420 10.28 20.61 3.97
N GLY A 421 11.13 21.05 3.03
CA GLY A 421 12.27 21.91 3.35
C GLY A 421 13.21 21.30 4.39
N LEU A 422 13.41 19.97 4.36
CA LEU A 422 14.20 19.25 5.36
C LEU A 422 15.68 19.68 5.30
N PRO A 423 16.34 19.82 6.46
CA PRO A 423 17.78 20.06 6.49
C PRO A 423 18.55 18.82 6.02
N GLU A 424 19.85 18.98 5.76
CA GLU A 424 20.70 17.88 5.26
C GLU A 424 20.73 16.68 6.22
N GLN A 425 20.72 16.95 7.54
CA GLN A 425 20.67 15.93 8.59
C GLN A 425 19.51 16.25 9.53
N PHE A 426 18.59 15.30 9.65
CA PHE A 426 17.46 15.35 10.57
C PHE A 426 17.14 13.95 11.08
N CYS A 427 16.48 13.87 12.23
CA CYS A 427 15.89 12.65 12.77
C CYS A 427 14.38 12.83 12.81
N PHE A 428 13.62 11.94 12.16
CA PHE A 428 12.17 11.92 12.36
C PHE A 428 11.87 11.41 13.78
N PRO A 429 11.06 12.09 14.61
CA PRO A 429 10.79 11.61 15.97
C PRO A 429 10.27 10.17 15.99
N ALA A 430 10.81 9.35 16.88
CA ALA A 430 10.44 7.95 17.05
C ALA A 430 8.96 7.81 17.40
N LEU A 431 8.47 8.69 18.29
CA LEU A 431 7.08 8.70 18.74
C LEU A 431 6.11 9.42 17.77
N LEU A 432 6.47 9.50 16.48
CA LEU A 432 5.60 9.88 15.38
C LEU A 432 5.42 8.76 14.33
N GLU A 433 6.03 7.59 14.55
CA GLU A 433 5.93 6.43 13.65
C GLU A 433 4.64 5.65 13.91
N THR A 434 3.80 5.41 12.92
CA THR A 434 2.45 4.83 13.12
C THR A 434 2.13 3.68 12.19
#